data_AF-A0A6G9FGL2-F1
#
_entry.id   AF-A0A6G9FGL2-F1
#
_cell.length_a   1.000
_cell.length_b   1.000
_cell.length_c   1.000
_cell.angle_alpha   90.00
_cell.angle_beta   90.00
_cell.angle_gamma   90.00
#
_symmetry.space_group_name_H-M   'P 1'
#
loop_
_entity.id
_entity.type
_entity.pdbx_description
1 polymer ?
#
loop_
_entity_poly.entity_id
_entity_poly.type
_entity_poly.pdbx_seq_one_letter_code
_entity_poly.pdbx_strand_id
1 'polypeptide(L)'
;MSLLVVGLSHRSAPVSVLERASLPTDARIKLLQDTLAAEPATEATVLATCNRIELYADVDKFHAGVAELSTLLAQHSGVGLEELTPYLYVHYEDRAVHHLFSVACGLDSMVVGEGQILGQIKDALALGQELHTAGRLINDLFQQALRVGKRAHSETGIDRAGQSLVTFGLEQLAAGEPVETWARDRKALVIGAGSMSSLAATTLARLGVRELVVANRTMERAERLAAVLSEGGVSARAVRMSDVPAELALADVAVSCTGATGLVLTAESVAAALAQHMVPGAAVPEDLRAPEGSLVARLAAVAARDGRVAELPGRHDDLAGLPGVPPAAADADAPVSAVEQGAESAATFGAADVAPGIEPAVADAAECPVGPDDSLAQHGAWVDNGSRAPREADRTVIAHGTGPVRLGLLDLAMPRDIDAAVHRLAGVRLVDIESLAEASADAPMAADVDQVRSIVSDEVAAFGAAQRAAHITPTVVALRTMAADVVAGEMARLEGRLTGLDEKQRAEITQTVRRVVDKLLHAPTVRVKQLAGEPGGAGYADALRTLFDLDPETVASVSRADLNDADVKNRGRV
;
A
#
# COMPACT_ATOMS: atom_id res chain seq x y z
N MET A 1 16.43 15.22 2.92
CA MET A 1 15.53 15.13 1.76
C MET A 1 16.00 13.98 0.88
N SER A 2 15.59 12.78 1.27
CA SER A 2 15.70 11.53 0.52
C SER A 2 14.35 10.81 0.62
N LEU A 3 13.89 10.24 -0.49
CA LEU A 3 12.60 9.56 -0.57
C LEU A 3 12.56 8.31 0.30
N LEU A 4 11.54 8.19 1.13
CA LEU A 4 11.27 7.06 2.01
C LEU A 4 9.84 6.55 1.80
N VAL A 5 9.67 5.23 1.83
CA VAL A 5 8.38 4.54 1.84
C VAL A 5 8.37 3.58 2.99
N VAL A 6 7.35 3.68 3.84
CA VAL A 6 7.03 2.70 4.89
C VAL A 6 5.62 2.18 4.60
N GLY A 7 5.43 0.86 4.61
CA GLY A 7 4.12 0.30 4.28
C GLY A 7 4.01 -1.21 4.47
N LEU A 8 2.79 -1.70 4.26
CA LEU A 8 2.43 -3.11 4.26
C LEU A 8 1.55 -3.44 3.05
N SER A 9 1.57 -4.69 2.57
CA SER A 9 0.79 -5.12 1.40
C SER A 9 0.42 -6.60 1.50
N HIS A 10 -0.43 -7.08 0.60
CA HIS A 10 -0.80 -8.51 0.51
C HIS A 10 0.40 -9.47 0.32
N ARG A 11 1.59 -8.97 -0.08
CA ARG A 11 2.83 -9.75 -0.14
C ARG A 11 3.54 -9.86 1.22
N SER A 12 3.33 -8.91 2.13
CA SER A 12 4.05 -8.80 3.41
C SER A 12 3.18 -9.07 4.63
N ALA A 13 1.86 -8.84 4.54
CA ALA A 13 0.88 -8.98 5.61
C ALA A 13 -0.29 -9.88 5.17
N PRO A 14 -0.85 -10.72 6.06
CA PRO A 14 -2.09 -11.44 5.77
C PRO A 14 -3.28 -10.47 5.70
N VAL A 15 -4.34 -10.87 4.99
CA VAL A 15 -5.52 -10.01 4.74
C VAL A 15 -6.17 -9.55 6.05
N SER A 16 -6.17 -10.39 7.09
CA SER A 16 -6.69 -10.06 8.43
C SER A 16 -5.89 -9.01 9.21
N VAL A 17 -4.66 -8.67 8.79
CA VAL A 17 -3.90 -7.51 9.30
C VAL A 17 -4.24 -6.28 8.46
N LEU A 18 -4.30 -6.42 7.12
CA LEU A 18 -4.65 -5.33 6.19
C LEU A 18 -6.07 -4.78 6.44
N GLU A 19 -7.06 -5.65 6.66
CA GLU A 19 -8.44 -5.26 7.00
C GLU A 19 -8.49 -4.41 8.28
N ARG A 20 -7.76 -4.81 9.33
CA ARG A 20 -7.71 -4.06 10.59
C ARG A 20 -6.96 -2.75 10.47
N ALA A 21 -5.90 -2.73 9.65
CA ALA A 21 -5.10 -1.54 9.43
C ALA A 21 -5.75 -0.52 8.46
N SER A 22 -6.87 -0.88 7.81
CA SER A 22 -7.52 -0.11 6.74
C SER A 22 -7.81 1.34 7.16
N LEU A 23 -7.22 2.30 6.43
CA LEU A 23 -7.31 3.72 6.73
C LEU A 23 -8.57 4.37 6.10
N PRO A 24 -9.62 4.72 6.87
CA PRO A 24 -10.73 5.53 6.35
C PRO A 24 -10.23 6.93 5.94
N THR A 25 -10.98 7.63 5.08
CA THR A 25 -10.60 8.95 4.54
C THR A 25 -10.15 9.94 5.61
N ASP A 26 -10.87 10.03 6.73
CA ASP A 26 -10.56 10.96 7.81
C ASP A 26 -9.25 10.61 8.53
N ALA A 27 -8.88 9.32 8.59
CA ALA A 27 -7.59 8.88 9.12
C ALA A 27 -6.45 9.16 8.12
N ARG A 28 -6.69 8.98 6.81
CA ARG A 28 -5.71 9.33 5.77
C ARG A 28 -5.38 10.83 5.76
N ILE A 29 -6.38 11.68 5.97
CA ILE A 29 -6.19 13.15 6.07
C ILE A 29 -5.33 13.48 7.29
N LYS A 30 -5.66 12.94 8.48
CA LYS A 30 -4.90 13.18 9.71
C LYS A 30 -3.48 12.64 9.64
N LEU A 31 -3.29 11.41 9.15
CA LEU A 31 -1.97 10.81 8.96
C LEU A 31 -1.04 11.72 8.15
N LEU A 32 -1.53 12.32 7.06
CA LEU A 32 -0.74 13.26 6.25
C LEU A 32 -0.45 14.58 6.97
N GLN A 33 -1.40 15.11 7.73
CA GLN A 33 -1.22 16.33 8.52
C GLN A 33 -0.21 16.12 9.67
N ASP A 34 -0.32 15.01 10.39
CA ASP A 34 0.59 14.64 11.48
C ASP A 34 1.99 14.29 10.95
N THR A 35 2.08 13.68 9.75
CA THR A 35 3.37 13.43 9.08
C THR A 35 4.13 14.72 8.77
N LEU A 36 3.45 15.77 8.28
CA LEU A 36 4.09 17.09 8.07
C LEU A 36 4.35 17.86 9.38
N ALA A 37 3.62 17.55 10.45
CA ALA A 37 3.83 18.17 11.75
C ALA A 37 5.05 17.59 12.48
N ALA A 38 5.50 16.39 12.08
CA ALA A 38 6.69 15.76 12.62
C ALA A 38 7.97 16.26 11.92
N GLU A 39 9.01 16.58 12.69
CA GLU A 39 10.28 17.14 12.17
C GLU A 39 10.98 16.38 11.03
N PRO A 40 10.94 15.03 10.90
CA PRO A 40 11.75 14.36 9.89
C PRO A 40 11.23 14.45 8.45
N ALA A 41 9.98 14.91 8.18
CA ALA A 41 9.35 14.83 6.87
C ALA A 41 8.94 16.21 6.29
N THR A 42 9.26 16.45 5.00
CA THR A 42 8.99 17.72 4.30
C THR A 42 7.83 17.63 3.29
N GLU A 43 7.62 16.46 2.69
CA GLU A 43 6.50 16.15 1.78
C GLU A 43 5.94 14.77 2.14
N ALA A 44 4.65 14.53 1.93
CA ALA A 44 3.99 13.24 2.20
C ALA A 44 2.81 12.91 1.26
N THR A 45 2.57 11.63 1.00
CA THR A 45 1.36 11.09 0.34
C THR A 45 1.11 9.65 0.79
N VAL A 46 -0.16 9.27 0.97
CA VAL A 46 -0.56 7.92 1.40
C VAL A 46 -1.33 7.19 0.31
N LEU A 47 -0.79 6.05 -0.13
CA LEU A 47 -1.46 5.12 -1.04
C LEU A 47 -2.07 3.99 -0.21
N ALA A 48 -3.36 4.13 0.10
CA ALA A 48 -4.15 3.12 0.79
C ALA A 48 -5.20 2.51 -0.16
N THR A 49 -5.16 1.19 -0.31
CA THR A 49 -6.02 0.39 -1.19
C THR A 49 -6.40 -0.91 -0.45
N CYS A 50 -7.26 -1.75 -1.05
CA CYS A 50 -7.57 -3.07 -0.49
C CYS A 50 -6.34 -3.98 -0.30
N ASN A 51 -5.26 -3.76 -1.06
CA ASN A 51 -4.10 -4.66 -1.14
C ASN A 51 -2.79 -4.06 -0.62
N ARG A 52 -2.78 -2.78 -0.19
CA ARG A 52 -1.61 -2.08 0.37
C ARG A 52 -1.99 -0.86 1.20
N ILE A 53 -1.13 -0.51 2.15
CA ILE A 53 -1.10 0.78 2.83
C ILE A 53 0.36 1.25 2.84
N GLU A 54 0.65 2.34 2.15
CA GLU A 54 1.99 2.87 1.95
C GLU A 54 2.02 4.37 2.21
N LEU A 55 2.92 4.80 3.10
CA LEU A 55 3.20 6.21 3.36
C LEU A 55 4.52 6.57 2.68
N TYR A 56 4.41 7.40 1.64
CA TYR A 56 5.52 8.01 0.90
C TYR A 56 5.84 9.35 1.54
N ALA A 57 7.11 9.59 1.86
CA ALA A 57 7.55 10.88 2.37
C ALA A 57 8.96 11.26 1.88
N ASP A 58 9.23 12.56 1.78
CA ASP A 58 10.59 13.08 1.67
C ASP A 58 11.13 13.37 3.08
N VAL A 59 12.22 12.70 3.47
CA VAL A 59 12.75 12.78 4.86
C VAL A 59 14.19 13.25 4.94
N ASP A 60 14.56 13.89 6.06
CA ASP A 60 15.92 14.39 6.30
C ASP A 60 16.88 13.37 6.89
N LYS A 61 16.38 12.36 7.61
CA LYS A 61 17.21 11.32 8.25
C LYS A 61 16.51 9.97 8.17
N PHE A 62 17.12 9.00 7.50
CA PHE A 62 16.55 7.66 7.28
C PHE A 62 15.98 7.02 8.55
N HIS A 63 16.79 6.80 9.59
CA HIS A 63 16.35 6.10 10.80
C HIS A 63 15.26 6.84 11.58
N ALA A 64 15.30 8.18 11.63
CA ALA A 64 14.25 8.98 12.27
C ALA A 64 12.93 8.91 11.49
N GLY A 65 13.00 9.05 10.16
CA GLY A 65 11.85 8.90 9.28
C GLY A 65 11.21 7.51 9.38
N VAL A 66 12.01 6.43 9.39
CA VAL A 66 11.48 5.06 9.53
C VAL A 66 10.76 4.87 10.86
N ALA A 67 11.33 5.33 11.98
CA ALA A 67 10.70 5.21 13.29
C ALA A 67 9.40 6.02 13.38
N GLU A 68 9.41 7.26 12.90
CA GLU A 68 8.27 8.18 12.99
C GLU A 68 7.11 7.73 12.08
N LEU A 69 7.39 7.45 10.80
CA LEU A 69 6.36 7.03 9.84
C LEU A 69 5.73 5.68 10.22
N SER A 70 6.52 4.74 10.77
CA SER A 70 5.99 3.47 11.31
C SER A 70 5.07 3.70 12.51
N THR A 71 5.44 4.63 13.40
CA THR A 71 4.66 4.99 14.59
C THR A 71 3.35 5.69 14.22
N LEU A 72 3.38 6.64 13.27
CA LEU A 72 2.20 7.31 12.75
C LEU A 72 1.26 6.35 12.01
N LEU A 73 1.80 5.41 11.21
CA LEU A 73 1.01 4.35 10.59
C LEU A 73 0.32 3.47 11.64
N ALA A 74 1.01 3.06 12.70
CA ALA A 74 0.41 2.29 13.80
C ALA A 74 -0.74 3.07 14.50
N GLN A 75 -0.50 4.34 14.82
CA GLN A 75 -1.50 5.19 15.48
C GLN A 75 -2.77 5.39 14.64
N HIS A 76 -2.64 5.72 13.34
CA HIS A 76 -3.79 6.00 12.48
C HIS A 76 -4.49 4.75 11.93
N SER A 77 -3.81 3.62 11.88
CA SER A 77 -4.40 2.32 11.52
C SER A 77 -5.08 1.61 12.70
N GLY A 78 -4.78 2.02 13.95
CA GLY A 78 -5.31 1.38 15.16
C GLY A 78 -4.72 0.00 15.47
N VAL A 79 -3.69 -0.44 14.74
CA VAL A 79 -2.96 -1.68 14.97
C VAL A 79 -1.63 -1.37 15.66
N GLY A 80 -1.30 -2.10 16.73
CA GLY A 80 -0.11 -1.83 17.55
C GLY A 80 1.19 -1.94 16.74
N LEU A 81 2.17 -1.06 17.03
CA LEU A 81 3.44 -1.02 16.31
C LEU A 81 4.19 -2.37 16.36
N GLU A 82 4.16 -3.06 17.50
CA GLU A 82 4.73 -4.41 17.66
C GLU A 82 4.06 -5.46 16.76
N GLU A 83 2.76 -5.31 16.48
CA GLU A 83 2.01 -6.20 15.58
C GLU A 83 2.23 -5.86 14.11
N LEU A 84 2.44 -4.58 13.75
CA LEU A 84 2.74 -4.18 12.38
C LEU A 84 4.21 -4.42 11.97
N THR A 85 5.16 -4.21 12.88
CA THR A 85 6.62 -4.28 12.61
C THR A 85 7.07 -5.55 11.85
N PRO A 86 6.56 -6.77 12.12
CA PRO A 86 6.90 -7.97 11.35
C PRO A 86 6.48 -7.96 9.88
N TYR A 87 5.53 -7.11 9.50
CA TYR A 87 4.90 -7.04 8.18
C TYR A 87 5.19 -5.74 7.41
N LEU A 88 5.76 -4.73 8.07
CA LEU A 88 6.20 -3.49 7.45
C LEU A 88 7.45 -3.73 6.59
N TYR A 89 7.44 -3.21 5.38
CA TYR A 89 8.65 -3.04 4.55
C TYR A 89 9.02 -1.58 4.43
N VAL A 90 10.30 -1.34 4.15
CA VAL A 90 10.90 -0.03 3.99
C VAL A 90 11.64 0.03 2.67
N HIS A 91 11.38 1.05 1.87
CA HIS A 91 12.11 1.34 0.63
C HIS A 91 12.62 2.78 0.63
N TYR A 92 13.81 2.98 0.09
CA TYR A 92 14.57 4.22 0.21
C TYR A 92 15.19 4.60 -1.14
N GLU A 93 15.18 5.90 -1.46
CA GLU A 93 15.70 6.50 -2.69
C GLU A 93 15.28 5.70 -3.95
N ASP A 94 16.22 5.23 -4.78
CA ASP A 94 15.92 4.51 -6.03
C ASP A 94 15.03 3.27 -5.82
N ARG A 95 15.07 2.61 -4.65
CA ARG A 95 14.18 1.47 -4.34
C ARG A 95 12.74 1.91 -4.09
N ALA A 96 12.52 3.11 -3.54
CA ALA A 96 11.19 3.69 -3.36
C ALA A 96 10.57 4.11 -4.71
N VAL A 97 11.39 4.68 -5.61
CA VAL A 97 10.98 5.01 -6.99
C VAL A 97 10.61 3.72 -7.75
N HIS A 98 11.48 2.71 -7.70
CA HIS A 98 11.24 1.40 -8.32
C HIS A 98 9.97 0.73 -7.81
N HIS A 99 9.73 0.79 -6.50
CA HIS A 99 8.52 0.24 -5.88
C HIS A 99 7.26 0.91 -6.43
N LEU A 100 7.16 2.24 -6.38
CA LEU A 100 5.98 2.94 -6.91
C LEU A 100 5.77 2.68 -8.40
N PHE A 101 6.84 2.61 -9.19
CA PHE A 101 6.73 2.33 -10.63
C PHE A 101 6.27 0.88 -10.87
N SER A 102 6.76 -0.09 -10.09
CA SER A 102 6.30 -1.49 -10.13
C SER A 102 4.82 -1.63 -9.74
N VAL A 103 4.40 -0.91 -8.70
CA VAL A 103 3.00 -0.82 -8.26
C VAL A 103 2.13 -0.14 -9.33
N ALA A 104 2.58 0.96 -9.95
CA ALA A 104 1.86 1.66 -11.02
C ALA A 104 1.73 0.85 -12.32
N CYS A 105 2.68 -0.04 -12.58
CA CYS A 105 2.60 -1.04 -13.66
C CYS A 105 1.78 -2.28 -13.29
N GLY A 106 1.27 -2.39 -12.06
CA GLY A 106 0.51 -3.55 -11.60
C GLY A 106 1.34 -4.83 -11.41
N LEU A 107 2.67 -4.76 -11.36
CA LEU A 107 3.55 -5.91 -11.09
C LEU A 107 3.39 -6.44 -9.66
N ASP A 108 3.06 -5.54 -8.72
CA ASP A 108 2.82 -5.86 -7.32
C ASP A 108 1.33 -5.78 -6.94
N SER A 109 0.43 -5.82 -7.93
CA SER A 109 -1.00 -6.10 -7.71
C SER A 109 -1.24 -7.60 -7.51
N MET A 110 -2.34 -7.93 -6.84
CA MET A 110 -2.76 -9.31 -6.56
C MET A 110 -3.15 -10.07 -7.84
N VAL A 111 -3.73 -9.37 -8.81
CA VAL A 111 -3.77 -9.79 -10.21
C VAL A 111 -2.82 -8.87 -10.97
N VAL A 112 -1.84 -9.46 -11.64
CA VAL A 112 -0.77 -8.73 -12.33
C VAL A 112 -1.35 -7.99 -13.54
N GLY A 113 -1.04 -6.71 -13.68
CA GLY A 113 -1.59 -5.86 -14.76
C GLY A 113 -2.95 -5.24 -14.47
N GLU A 114 -3.44 -5.28 -13.23
CA GLU A 114 -4.69 -4.60 -12.88
C GLU A 114 -4.57 -3.07 -12.98
N GLY A 115 -5.04 -2.49 -14.08
CA GLY A 115 -5.01 -1.04 -14.35
C GLY A 115 -5.79 -0.13 -13.39
N GLN A 116 -6.48 -0.68 -12.38
CA GLN A 116 -7.15 0.11 -11.34
C GLN A 116 -6.16 0.87 -10.44
N ILE A 117 -4.96 0.32 -10.25
CA ILE A 117 -3.92 0.93 -9.40
C ILE A 117 -3.50 2.33 -9.90
N LEU A 118 -3.56 2.57 -11.22
CA LEU A 118 -3.34 3.88 -11.82
C LEU A 118 -4.40 4.92 -11.41
N GLY A 119 -5.64 4.49 -11.18
CA GLY A 119 -6.68 5.35 -10.61
C GLY A 119 -6.38 5.67 -9.15
N GLN A 120 -6.06 4.65 -8.35
CA GLN A 120 -5.76 4.78 -6.92
C GLN A 120 -4.53 5.67 -6.64
N ILE A 121 -3.47 5.55 -7.45
CA ILE A 121 -2.28 6.43 -7.39
C ILE A 121 -2.63 7.87 -7.75
N LYS A 122 -3.47 8.08 -8.77
CA LYS A 122 -3.93 9.42 -9.16
C LYS A 122 -4.77 10.07 -8.05
N ASP A 123 -5.66 9.32 -7.42
CA ASP A 123 -6.52 9.82 -6.35
C ASP A 123 -5.72 10.07 -5.06
N ALA A 124 -4.70 9.25 -4.76
CA ALA A 124 -3.74 9.49 -3.67
C ALA A 124 -2.94 10.79 -3.88
N LEU A 125 -2.43 11.02 -5.09
CA LEU A 125 -1.76 12.28 -5.44
C LEU A 125 -2.72 13.48 -5.36
N ALA A 126 -3.96 13.34 -5.84
CA ALA A 126 -4.94 14.41 -5.79
C ALA A 126 -5.27 14.83 -4.34
N LEU A 127 -5.43 13.86 -3.43
CA LEU A 127 -5.57 14.12 -1.99
C LEU A 127 -4.33 14.81 -1.41
N GLY A 128 -3.13 14.35 -1.78
CA GLY A 128 -1.87 14.98 -1.38
C GLY A 128 -1.75 16.44 -1.84
N GLN A 129 -2.20 16.74 -3.06
CA GLN A 129 -2.22 18.09 -3.63
C GLN A 129 -3.28 18.99 -2.97
N GLU A 130 -4.48 18.47 -2.70
CA GLU A 130 -5.58 19.18 -2.02
C GLU A 130 -5.20 19.59 -0.59
N LEU A 131 -4.55 18.68 0.15
CA LEU A 131 -4.05 18.92 1.51
C LEU A 131 -2.71 19.70 1.55
N HIS A 132 -2.12 20.01 0.39
CA HIS A 132 -0.79 20.62 0.24
C HIS A 132 0.34 19.83 0.94
N THR A 133 0.23 18.50 0.94
CA THR A 133 1.23 17.56 1.49
C THR A 133 2.13 16.95 0.41
N ALA A 134 1.63 16.79 -0.81
CA ALA A 134 2.45 16.49 -1.98
C ALA A 134 3.10 17.79 -2.50
N GLY A 135 4.39 17.99 -2.18
CA GLY A 135 5.19 19.10 -2.69
C GLY A 135 5.71 18.83 -4.12
N ARG A 136 6.97 19.14 -4.40
CA ARG A 136 7.57 18.90 -5.72
C ARG A 136 7.95 17.44 -5.90
N LEU A 137 8.72 16.86 -4.97
CA LEU A 137 9.31 15.54 -5.15
C LEU A 137 8.23 14.47 -5.29
N ILE A 138 7.24 14.47 -4.39
CA ILE A 138 6.12 13.53 -4.39
C ILE A 138 5.24 13.72 -5.64
N ASN A 139 5.00 14.97 -6.07
CA ASN A 139 4.19 15.24 -7.26
C ASN A 139 4.88 14.80 -8.55
N ASP A 140 6.15 15.16 -8.78
CA ASP A 140 6.90 14.73 -9.95
C ASP A 140 7.06 13.19 -9.99
N LEU A 141 7.30 12.56 -8.84
CA LEU A 141 7.36 11.11 -8.66
C LEU A 141 6.05 10.41 -9.06
N PHE A 142 4.91 10.80 -8.46
CA PHE A 142 3.62 10.18 -8.74
C PHE A 142 3.15 10.49 -10.18
N GLN A 143 3.42 11.68 -10.70
CA GLN A 143 3.15 12.02 -12.10
C GLN A 143 3.99 11.18 -13.07
N GLN A 144 5.26 10.86 -12.75
CA GLN A 144 6.05 9.94 -13.56
C GLN A 144 5.51 8.50 -13.44
N ALA A 145 5.20 8.01 -12.24
CA ALA A 145 4.60 6.69 -12.05
C ALA A 145 3.32 6.49 -12.89
N LEU A 146 2.45 7.51 -12.92
CA LEU A 146 1.23 7.53 -13.76
C LEU A 146 1.49 7.56 -15.27
N ARG A 147 2.70 7.95 -15.73
CA ARG A 147 3.14 7.85 -17.13
C ARG A 147 3.72 6.46 -17.39
N VAL A 148 4.62 5.99 -16.52
CA VAL A 148 5.32 4.70 -16.61
C VAL A 148 4.33 3.53 -16.62
N GLY A 149 3.36 3.53 -15.71
CA GLY A 149 2.32 2.50 -15.68
C GLY A 149 1.46 2.50 -16.94
N LYS A 150 0.98 3.66 -17.41
CA LYS A 150 0.23 3.76 -18.68
C LYS A 150 1.05 3.29 -19.87
N ARG A 151 2.34 3.64 -19.90
CA ARG A 151 3.30 3.23 -20.93
C ARG A 151 3.41 1.70 -20.96
N ALA A 152 3.64 1.07 -19.81
CA ALA A 152 3.71 -0.39 -19.68
C ALA A 152 2.42 -1.11 -20.14
N HIS A 153 1.24 -0.61 -19.75
CA HIS A 153 -0.05 -1.15 -20.21
C HIS A 153 -0.20 -1.02 -21.75
N SER A 154 0.31 0.06 -22.35
CA SER A 154 0.25 0.30 -23.80
C SER A 154 1.34 -0.37 -24.65
N GLU A 155 2.51 -0.69 -24.08
CA GLU A 155 3.69 -1.21 -24.79
C GLU A 155 3.91 -2.73 -24.60
N THR A 156 3.17 -3.39 -23.70
CA THR A 156 3.36 -4.81 -23.33
C THR A 156 2.05 -5.59 -23.40
N GLY A 157 2.09 -6.92 -23.24
CA GLY A 157 0.90 -7.76 -23.12
C GLY A 157 0.23 -7.74 -21.75
N ILE A 158 0.71 -6.94 -20.78
CA ILE A 158 0.28 -7.03 -19.37
C ILE A 158 -1.22 -6.76 -19.15
N ASP A 159 -1.90 -6.02 -20.03
CA ASP A 159 -3.37 -5.85 -20.01
C ASP A 159 -4.13 -7.18 -20.22
N ARG A 160 -3.48 -8.21 -20.79
CA ARG A 160 -4.03 -9.57 -20.94
C ARG A 160 -3.72 -10.47 -19.74
N ALA A 161 -2.70 -10.13 -18.95
CA ALA A 161 -2.53 -10.65 -17.59
C ALA A 161 -3.59 -10.04 -16.66
N GLY A 162 -3.80 -8.74 -16.81
CA GLY A 162 -4.73 -7.88 -16.07
C GLY A 162 -6.21 -8.10 -16.39
N GLN A 163 -6.65 -9.36 -16.47
CA GLN A 163 -8.06 -9.66 -16.24
C GLN A 163 -8.49 -8.97 -14.95
N SER A 164 -9.61 -8.22 -14.98
CA SER A 164 -10.09 -7.53 -13.78
C SER A 164 -10.25 -8.52 -12.63
N LEU A 165 -9.94 -8.10 -11.38
CA LEU A 165 -10.24 -8.87 -10.17
C LEU A 165 -11.69 -9.39 -10.17
N VAL A 166 -12.62 -8.66 -10.79
CA VAL A 166 -13.99 -9.14 -10.98
C VAL A 166 -14.09 -10.29 -11.98
N THR A 167 -13.46 -10.19 -13.15
CA THR A 167 -13.53 -11.27 -14.16
C THR A 167 -12.89 -12.54 -13.63
N PHE A 168 -11.70 -12.45 -13.03
CA PHE A 168 -11.01 -13.58 -12.40
C PHE A 168 -11.83 -14.16 -11.23
N GLY A 169 -12.47 -13.31 -10.42
CA GLY A 169 -13.44 -13.72 -9.41
C GLY A 169 -14.63 -14.51 -9.96
N LEU A 170 -15.15 -14.11 -11.12
CA LEU A 170 -16.25 -14.80 -11.80
C LEU A 170 -15.79 -16.10 -12.48
N GLU A 171 -14.56 -16.19 -12.99
CA GLU A 171 -13.95 -17.45 -13.48
C GLU A 171 -13.78 -18.47 -12.34
N GLN A 172 -13.31 -18.03 -11.17
CA GLN A 172 -13.20 -18.86 -9.96
C GLN A 172 -14.57 -19.32 -9.43
N LEU A 173 -15.62 -18.50 -9.59
CA LEU A 173 -17.01 -18.91 -9.34
C LEU A 173 -17.57 -19.85 -10.43
N ALA A 174 -17.12 -19.73 -11.67
CA ALA A 174 -17.49 -20.59 -12.80
C ALA A 174 -16.83 -21.98 -12.76
N ALA A 175 -15.82 -22.17 -11.90
CA ALA A 175 -15.27 -23.49 -11.54
C ALA A 175 -14.74 -24.34 -12.73
N GLY A 176 -14.29 -23.68 -13.80
CA GLY A 176 -13.81 -24.31 -15.04
C GLY A 176 -14.82 -24.36 -16.18
N GLU A 177 -16.06 -23.88 -15.98
CA GLU A 177 -16.96 -23.52 -17.08
C GLU A 177 -16.52 -22.17 -17.69
N PRO A 178 -16.59 -21.97 -19.02
CA PRO A 178 -16.40 -20.64 -19.63
C PRO A 178 -17.38 -19.62 -19.05
N VAL A 179 -16.86 -18.52 -18.51
CA VAL A 179 -17.63 -17.56 -17.70
C VAL A 179 -18.78 -16.90 -18.48
N GLU A 180 -18.65 -16.74 -19.80
CA GLU A 180 -19.69 -16.24 -20.70
C GLU A 180 -20.82 -17.25 -20.95
N THR A 181 -20.66 -18.52 -20.57
CA THR A 181 -21.71 -19.54 -20.62
C THR A 181 -22.39 -19.62 -19.25
N TRP A 182 -21.56 -19.76 -18.20
CA TRP A 182 -21.97 -19.82 -16.79
C TRP A 182 -22.84 -18.64 -16.34
N ALA A 183 -22.62 -17.44 -16.89
CA ALA A 183 -23.32 -16.22 -16.49
C ALA A 183 -24.73 -16.03 -17.09
N ARG A 184 -25.03 -16.58 -18.28
CA ARG A 184 -26.18 -16.12 -19.09
C ARG A 184 -27.53 -16.27 -18.40
N ASP A 185 -27.80 -17.45 -17.86
CA ASP A 185 -29.08 -17.74 -17.20
C ASP A 185 -29.11 -17.25 -15.73
N ARG A 186 -28.03 -16.66 -15.21
CA ARG A 186 -27.96 -16.24 -13.80
C ARG A 186 -28.61 -14.88 -13.55
N LYS A 187 -29.25 -14.76 -12.39
CA LYS A 187 -29.55 -13.48 -11.74
C LYS A 187 -28.35 -13.04 -10.91
N ALA A 188 -27.90 -11.81 -11.09
CA ALA A 188 -26.78 -11.24 -10.37
C ALA A 188 -27.23 -10.10 -9.44
N LEU A 189 -26.74 -10.11 -8.20
CA LEU A 189 -26.93 -9.03 -7.23
C LEU A 189 -25.59 -8.32 -6.99
N VAL A 190 -25.49 -7.04 -7.32
CA VAL A 190 -24.32 -6.21 -7.03
C VAL A 190 -24.62 -5.32 -5.84
N ILE A 191 -23.78 -5.41 -4.81
CA ILE A 191 -23.92 -4.66 -3.57
C ILE A 191 -22.88 -3.54 -3.54
N GLY A 192 -23.39 -2.32 -3.48
CA GLY A 192 -22.65 -1.07 -3.66
C GLY A 192 -22.88 -0.43 -5.03
N ALA A 193 -22.54 0.86 -5.10
CA ALA A 193 -22.48 1.64 -6.35
C ALA A 193 -21.20 2.52 -6.35
N GLY A 194 -20.07 1.89 -6.02
CA GLY A 194 -18.72 2.47 -6.14
C GLY A 194 -18.11 2.22 -7.51
N SER A 195 -16.84 2.57 -7.70
CA SER A 195 -16.08 2.24 -8.92
C SER A 195 -16.01 0.72 -9.14
N MET A 196 -15.62 -0.04 -8.11
CA MET A 196 -15.58 -1.50 -8.13
C MET A 196 -16.94 -2.13 -8.41
N SER A 197 -18.01 -1.68 -7.73
CA SER A 197 -19.37 -2.19 -7.95
C SER A 197 -19.87 -1.87 -9.37
N SER A 198 -19.52 -0.69 -9.91
CA SER A 198 -19.87 -0.30 -11.28
C SER A 198 -19.12 -1.12 -12.32
N LEU A 199 -17.83 -1.40 -12.10
CA LEU A 199 -17.04 -2.30 -12.94
C LEU A 199 -17.63 -3.72 -12.90
N ALA A 200 -17.96 -4.23 -11.71
CA ALA A 200 -18.54 -5.55 -11.56
C ALA A 200 -19.90 -5.69 -12.27
N ALA A 201 -20.80 -4.72 -12.07
CA ALA A 201 -22.08 -4.67 -12.76
C ALA A 201 -21.91 -4.58 -14.30
N THR A 202 -20.92 -3.82 -14.78
CA THR A 202 -20.62 -3.70 -16.22
C THR A 202 -20.03 -4.99 -16.80
N THR A 203 -19.16 -5.70 -16.06
CA THR A 203 -18.63 -7.00 -16.45
C THR A 203 -19.73 -8.05 -16.51
N LEU A 204 -20.56 -8.17 -15.46
CA LEU A 204 -21.72 -9.08 -15.44
C LEU A 204 -22.70 -8.79 -16.60
N ALA A 205 -22.99 -7.52 -16.86
CA ALA A 205 -23.83 -7.14 -18.00
C ALA A 205 -23.21 -7.53 -19.35
N ARG A 206 -21.89 -7.37 -19.54
CA ARG A 206 -21.16 -7.79 -20.75
C ARG A 206 -21.15 -9.31 -20.93
N LEU A 207 -21.11 -10.07 -19.83
CA LEU A 207 -21.23 -11.53 -19.81
C LEU A 207 -22.65 -12.02 -20.10
N GLY A 208 -23.64 -11.12 -20.09
CA GLY A 208 -25.01 -11.40 -20.53
C GLY A 208 -25.93 -11.99 -19.48
N VAL A 209 -25.77 -11.62 -18.19
CA VAL A 209 -26.66 -12.07 -17.10
C VAL A 209 -28.14 -11.74 -17.36
N ARG A 210 -29.03 -12.66 -16.98
CA ARG A 210 -30.48 -12.59 -17.18
C ARG A 210 -31.15 -11.40 -16.49
N GLU A 211 -30.73 -11.09 -15.27
CA GLU A 211 -31.23 -9.98 -14.46
C GLU A 211 -30.09 -9.45 -13.57
N LEU A 212 -30.00 -8.13 -13.41
CA LEU A 212 -28.94 -7.47 -12.65
C LEU A 212 -29.54 -6.51 -11.62
N VAL A 213 -29.48 -6.87 -10.35
CA VAL A 213 -30.01 -6.09 -9.22
C VAL A 213 -28.86 -5.29 -8.60
N VAL A 214 -29.01 -3.98 -8.47
CA VAL A 214 -28.01 -3.09 -7.86
C VAL A 214 -28.55 -2.57 -6.52
N ALA A 215 -27.96 -3.02 -5.42
CA ALA A 215 -28.30 -2.58 -4.07
C ALA A 215 -27.31 -1.51 -3.59
N ASN A 216 -27.80 -0.40 -3.02
CA ASN A 216 -26.90 0.58 -2.41
C ASN A 216 -27.51 1.33 -1.21
N ARG A 217 -26.65 1.89 -0.35
CA ARG A 217 -27.03 2.79 0.75
C ARG A 217 -27.58 4.13 0.24
N THR A 218 -27.07 4.62 -0.89
CA THR A 218 -27.57 5.82 -1.58
C THR A 218 -28.30 5.39 -2.85
N MET A 219 -29.63 5.29 -2.77
CA MET A 219 -30.51 4.76 -3.83
C MET A 219 -30.21 5.40 -5.21
N GLU A 220 -30.10 6.72 -5.25
CA GLU A 220 -29.85 7.53 -6.45
C GLU A 220 -28.58 7.10 -7.24
N ARG A 221 -27.56 6.53 -6.58
CA ARG A 221 -26.37 5.99 -7.25
C ARG A 221 -26.63 4.62 -7.89
N ALA A 222 -27.44 3.78 -7.24
CA ALA A 222 -27.87 2.50 -7.80
C ALA A 222 -28.83 2.70 -8.98
N GLU A 223 -29.75 3.66 -8.87
CA GLU A 223 -30.67 4.05 -9.96
C GLU A 223 -29.90 4.54 -11.19
N ARG A 224 -28.90 5.41 -11.00
CA ARG A 224 -28.01 5.87 -12.09
C ARG A 224 -27.22 4.72 -12.73
N LEU A 225 -26.67 3.79 -11.95
CA LEU A 225 -25.93 2.64 -12.48
C LEU A 225 -26.86 1.66 -13.23
N ALA A 226 -28.03 1.35 -12.67
CA ALA A 226 -29.02 0.47 -13.31
C ALA A 226 -29.57 1.05 -14.62
N ALA A 227 -29.76 2.38 -14.71
CA ALA A 227 -30.17 3.05 -15.95
C ALA A 227 -29.15 2.85 -17.08
N VAL A 228 -27.86 3.14 -16.83
CA VAL A 228 -26.77 2.97 -17.80
C VAL A 228 -26.64 1.51 -18.27
N LEU A 229 -26.85 0.54 -17.38
CA LEU A 229 -26.79 -0.89 -17.71
C LEU A 229 -28.04 -1.37 -18.48
N SER A 230 -29.19 -0.71 -18.26
CA SER A 230 -30.41 -0.95 -19.04
C SER A 230 -30.31 -0.42 -20.47
N GLU A 231 -29.65 0.73 -20.67
CA GLU A 231 -29.28 1.22 -22.01
C GLU A 231 -28.33 0.26 -22.74
N GLY A 232 -27.50 -0.48 -21.97
CA GLY A 232 -26.68 -1.59 -22.47
C GLY A 232 -27.43 -2.88 -22.83
N GLY A 233 -28.77 -2.92 -22.66
CA GLY A 233 -29.62 -4.04 -23.08
C GLY A 233 -29.82 -5.16 -22.05
N VAL A 234 -29.33 -5.01 -20.82
CA VAL A 234 -29.53 -5.97 -19.72
C VAL A 234 -30.70 -5.54 -18.83
N SER A 235 -31.46 -6.49 -18.30
CA SER A 235 -32.56 -6.19 -17.37
C SER A 235 -31.98 -5.80 -16.01
N ALA A 236 -31.72 -4.50 -15.81
CA ALA A 236 -31.11 -3.96 -14.60
C ALA A 236 -32.11 -3.15 -13.76
N ARG A 237 -32.05 -3.29 -12.43
CA ARG A 237 -32.89 -2.52 -11.49
C ARG A 237 -32.16 -2.18 -10.19
N ALA A 238 -32.53 -1.05 -9.60
CA ALA A 238 -32.00 -0.60 -8.32
C ALA A 238 -32.90 -1.04 -7.14
N VAL A 239 -32.29 -1.36 -6.01
CA VAL A 239 -32.96 -1.67 -4.73
C VAL A 239 -32.25 -1.00 -3.56
N ARG A 240 -32.92 -0.93 -2.40
CA ARG A 240 -32.32 -0.35 -1.19
C ARG A 240 -31.47 -1.41 -0.48
N MET A 241 -30.51 -0.95 0.32
CA MET A 241 -29.70 -1.85 1.17
C MET A 241 -30.54 -2.69 2.15
N SER A 242 -31.74 -2.23 2.52
CA SER A 242 -32.72 -3.00 3.32
C SER A 242 -33.23 -4.27 2.63
N ASP A 243 -33.18 -4.31 1.30
CA ASP A 243 -33.90 -5.29 0.49
C ASP A 243 -32.96 -6.45 0.09
N VAL A 244 -31.65 -6.28 0.31
CA VAL A 244 -30.57 -7.24 0.02
C VAL A 244 -30.87 -8.66 0.52
N PRO A 245 -31.37 -8.92 1.74
CA PRO A 245 -31.64 -10.29 2.18
C PRO A 245 -32.72 -11.02 1.37
N ALA A 246 -33.68 -10.28 0.79
CA ALA A 246 -34.71 -10.84 -0.07
C ALA A 246 -34.20 -11.08 -1.50
N GLU A 247 -33.40 -10.15 -2.03
CA GLU A 247 -32.79 -10.29 -3.35
C GLU A 247 -31.71 -11.39 -3.38
N LEU A 248 -30.97 -11.58 -2.28
CA LEU A 248 -29.99 -12.65 -2.13
C LEU A 248 -30.62 -14.05 -2.19
N ALA A 249 -31.89 -14.18 -1.78
CA ALA A 249 -32.67 -15.43 -1.93
C ALA A 249 -33.15 -15.68 -3.37
N LEU A 250 -32.97 -14.71 -4.28
CA LEU A 250 -33.32 -14.80 -5.70
C LEU A 250 -32.09 -14.77 -6.62
N ALA A 251 -30.91 -14.45 -6.09
CA ALA A 251 -29.67 -14.32 -6.86
C ALA A 251 -28.96 -15.68 -7.04
N ASP A 252 -28.44 -15.92 -8.25
CA ASP A 252 -27.58 -17.08 -8.56
C ASP A 252 -26.09 -16.74 -8.34
N VAL A 253 -25.76 -15.44 -8.33
CA VAL A 253 -24.47 -14.86 -7.92
C VAL A 253 -24.69 -13.51 -7.23
N ALA A 254 -23.94 -13.21 -6.17
CA ALA A 254 -23.83 -11.86 -5.63
C ALA A 254 -22.37 -11.38 -5.58
N VAL A 255 -22.16 -10.10 -5.85
CA VAL A 255 -20.85 -9.44 -5.82
C VAL A 255 -20.92 -8.25 -4.87
N SER A 256 -20.06 -8.22 -3.85
CA SER A 256 -20.02 -7.14 -2.87
C SER A 256 -18.71 -6.37 -2.97
N CYS A 257 -18.82 -5.06 -3.17
CA CYS A 257 -17.68 -4.15 -3.26
C CYS A 257 -18.03 -2.81 -2.58
N THR A 258 -18.49 -2.82 -1.33
CA THR A 258 -18.80 -1.59 -0.59
C THR A 258 -17.58 -1.02 0.12
N GLY A 259 -17.76 0.18 0.69
CA GLY A 259 -16.83 0.80 1.64
C GLY A 259 -17.49 0.88 3.03
N ALA A 260 -18.08 -0.22 3.49
CA ALA A 260 -18.62 -0.34 4.83
C ALA A 260 -17.50 -0.61 5.84
N THR A 261 -17.67 -0.11 7.06
CA THR A 261 -16.74 -0.35 8.19
C THR A 261 -17.17 -1.57 9.00
N GLY A 262 -17.61 -2.64 8.33
CA GLY A 262 -18.22 -3.82 8.93
C GLY A 262 -19.12 -4.60 7.96
N LEU A 263 -19.47 -5.83 8.35
CA LEU A 263 -20.14 -6.81 7.51
C LEU A 263 -21.49 -6.32 6.96
N VAL A 264 -21.68 -6.48 5.65
CA VAL A 264 -22.94 -6.28 4.92
C VAL A 264 -23.73 -7.59 4.80
N LEU A 265 -23.04 -8.73 4.68
CA LEU A 265 -23.62 -10.07 4.69
C LEU A 265 -23.03 -10.93 5.82
N THR A 266 -23.86 -11.31 6.79
CA THR A 266 -23.48 -12.26 7.85
C THR A 266 -23.69 -13.70 7.38
N ALA A 267 -23.01 -14.67 7.98
CA ALA A 267 -23.26 -16.08 7.67
C ALA A 267 -24.72 -16.50 7.95
N GLU A 268 -25.39 -15.84 8.90
CA GLU A 268 -26.80 -16.04 9.20
C GLU A 268 -27.72 -15.55 8.07
N SER A 269 -27.47 -14.36 7.48
CA SER A 269 -28.29 -13.84 6.38
C SER A 269 -28.09 -14.65 5.09
N VAL A 270 -26.86 -15.10 4.82
CA VAL A 270 -26.54 -16.00 3.70
C VAL A 270 -27.23 -17.37 3.89
N ALA A 271 -27.17 -17.96 5.09
CA ALA A 271 -27.86 -19.21 5.43
C ALA A 271 -29.39 -19.09 5.27
N ALA A 272 -29.97 -17.96 5.70
CA ALA A 272 -31.40 -17.70 5.55
C ALA A 272 -31.83 -17.53 4.08
N ALA A 273 -30.98 -16.97 3.21
CA ALA A 273 -31.24 -16.86 1.78
C ALA A 273 -31.22 -18.24 1.09
N LEU A 274 -30.24 -19.09 1.39
CA LEU A 274 -30.13 -20.46 0.85
C LEU A 274 -31.33 -21.34 1.22
N ALA A 275 -31.89 -21.16 2.41
CA ALA A 275 -33.10 -21.86 2.85
C ALA A 275 -34.35 -21.43 2.07
N GLN A 276 -34.37 -20.20 1.55
CA GLN A 276 -35.49 -19.65 0.74
C GLN A 276 -35.35 -19.99 -0.75
N HIS A 277 -34.11 -20.13 -1.25
CA HIS A 277 -33.76 -20.62 -2.60
C HIS A 277 -34.32 -22.04 -2.92
N MET A 278 -34.82 -22.76 -1.91
CA MET A 278 -35.13 -24.20 -1.94
C MET A 278 -36.60 -24.58 -2.25
N VAL A 279 -37.44 -23.65 -2.73
CA VAL A 279 -38.87 -23.89 -3.01
C VAL A 279 -39.21 -23.26 -4.38
N PRO A 280 -39.80 -24.01 -5.36
CA PRO A 280 -40.83 -25.03 -5.13
C PRO A 280 -40.57 -26.43 -5.75
N GLY A 281 -41.01 -27.46 -5.02
CA GLY A 281 -41.32 -28.80 -5.59
C GLY A 281 -40.47 -29.96 -5.08
N ALA A 282 -39.29 -29.72 -4.51
CA ALA A 282 -38.46 -30.78 -3.94
C ALA A 282 -38.99 -31.26 -2.58
N ALA A 283 -38.98 -32.58 -2.35
CA ALA A 283 -39.20 -33.14 -1.03
C ALA A 283 -38.03 -32.75 -0.11
N VAL A 284 -38.32 -32.30 1.11
CA VAL A 284 -37.31 -31.87 2.08
C VAL A 284 -36.63 -33.11 2.69
N PRO A 285 -35.29 -33.26 2.59
CA PRO A 285 -34.56 -34.27 3.35
C PRO A 285 -34.74 -34.02 4.85
N GLU A 286 -34.96 -35.07 5.64
CA GLU A 286 -35.42 -34.94 7.04
C GLU A 286 -34.45 -34.15 7.93
N ASP A 287 -33.14 -34.13 7.63
CA ASP A 287 -32.10 -33.33 8.29
C ASP A 287 -32.37 -31.82 8.37
N LEU A 288 -33.32 -31.30 7.58
CA LEU A 288 -33.70 -29.88 7.56
C LEU A 288 -34.98 -29.55 8.36
N ARG A 289 -35.60 -30.49 9.09
CA ARG A 289 -36.87 -30.24 9.83
C ARG A 289 -36.92 -30.81 11.26
N ALA A 290 -36.28 -30.07 12.18
CA ALA A 290 -36.53 -30.02 13.63
C ALA A 290 -36.25 -31.32 14.45
N PRO A 291 -36.27 -31.26 15.81
CA PRO A 291 -36.11 -30.12 16.71
C PRO A 291 -34.70 -30.10 17.38
N GLU A 292 -34.45 -29.16 18.29
CA GLU A 292 -33.29 -29.12 19.23
C GLU A 292 -31.93 -29.68 18.72
N GLY A 293 -31.29 -28.98 17.78
CA GLY A 293 -29.96 -29.39 17.29
C GLY A 293 -29.45 -28.74 15.99
N SER A 294 -30.22 -27.81 15.42
CA SER A 294 -29.96 -27.17 14.11
C SER A 294 -28.50 -26.72 13.92
N LEU A 295 -28.00 -26.84 12.68
CA LEU A 295 -26.72 -26.29 12.25
C LEU A 295 -26.58 -24.80 12.62
N VAL A 296 -27.69 -24.03 12.56
CA VAL A 296 -27.74 -22.63 12.95
C VAL A 296 -27.45 -22.44 14.45
N ALA A 297 -28.02 -23.30 15.31
CA ALA A 297 -27.74 -23.26 16.75
C ALA A 297 -26.30 -23.67 17.07
N ARG A 298 -25.74 -24.62 16.30
CA ARG A 298 -24.33 -25.03 16.42
C ARG A 298 -23.37 -23.93 15.93
N LEU A 299 -23.72 -23.20 14.87
CA LEU A 299 -22.95 -22.05 14.38
C LEU A 299 -23.03 -20.86 15.36
N ALA A 300 -24.21 -20.55 15.90
CA ALA A 300 -24.37 -19.53 16.94
C ALA A 300 -23.56 -19.88 18.20
N ALA A 301 -23.53 -21.15 18.62
CA ALA A 301 -22.72 -21.63 19.74
C ALA A 301 -21.19 -21.62 19.47
N VAL A 302 -20.76 -21.55 18.20
CA VAL A 302 -19.36 -21.32 17.83
C VAL A 302 -19.06 -19.82 17.78
N ALA A 303 -19.92 -19.00 17.18
CA ALA A 303 -19.78 -17.54 17.17
C ALA A 303 -19.74 -16.95 18.60
N ALA A 304 -20.50 -17.52 19.53
CA ALA A 304 -20.48 -17.16 20.95
C ALA A 304 -19.20 -17.59 21.69
N ARG A 305 -18.37 -18.48 21.12
CA ARG A 305 -17.07 -18.89 21.69
C ARG A 305 -15.90 -18.04 21.22
N ASP A 306 -16.00 -17.43 20.03
CA ASP A 306 -14.95 -16.58 19.45
C ASP A 306 -14.99 -15.11 19.95
N GLY A 307 -15.72 -14.85 21.05
CA GLY A 307 -15.53 -13.65 21.89
C GLY A 307 -15.95 -12.29 21.31
N ARG A 308 -16.70 -12.24 20.20
CA ARG A 308 -17.09 -11.00 19.51
C ARG A 308 -18.54 -10.57 19.72
N VAL A 309 -18.99 -10.54 20.98
CA VAL A 309 -20.22 -9.82 21.37
C VAL A 309 -19.87 -8.85 22.50
N ALA A 310 -19.96 -7.55 22.22
CA ALA A 310 -19.80 -6.53 23.25
C ALA A 310 -21.02 -6.51 24.18
N GLU A 311 -20.79 -6.44 25.49
CA GLU A 311 -21.86 -6.40 26.48
C GLU A 311 -22.70 -5.11 26.35
N LEU A 312 -24.02 -5.26 26.21
CA LEU A 312 -24.95 -4.14 26.32
C LEU A 312 -25.22 -3.85 27.80
N PRO A 313 -25.04 -2.60 28.28
CA PRO A 313 -25.06 -2.31 29.71
C PRO A 313 -26.48 -2.30 30.31
N GLY A 314 -26.77 -3.36 31.07
CA GLY A 314 -27.47 -3.26 32.36
C GLY A 314 -28.97 -2.95 32.38
N ARG A 315 -29.73 -3.89 32.95
CA ARG A 315 -30.80 -3.54 33.89
C ARG A 315 -30.86 -4.55 35.03
N HIS A 316 -30.83 -4.02 36.25
CA HIS A 316 -30.80 -4.79 37.50
C HIS A 316 -32.19 -5.24 37.94
N ASP A 317 -32.20 -6.34 38.72
CA ASP A 317 -33.18 -6.82 39.70
C ASP A 317 -34.64 -7.00 39.19
N ASP A 318 -35.34 -8.09 39.49
CA ASP A 318 -35.50 -8.74 40.80
C ASP A 318 -36.02 -10.19 40.63
N LEU A 319 -35.73 -11.10 41.57
CA LEU A 319 -36.61 -12.20 42.04
C LEU A 319 -35.86 -13.21 42.95
N ALA A 320 -36.00 -13.07 44.26
CA ALA A 320 -35.64 -14.11 45.23
C ALA A 320 -36.82 -15.07 45.48
N GLY A 321 -36.60 -16.39 45.30
CA GLY A 321 -37.64 -17.43 45.40
C GLY A 321 -37.12 -18.81 45.82
N LEU A 322 -37.01 -19.02 47.13
CA LEU A 322 -36.58 -20.24 47.85
C LEU A 322 -37.45 -21.50 47.56
N PRO A 323 -37.07 -22.73 48.03
CA PRO A 323 -35.74 -23.34 48.19
C PRO A 323 -35.68 -24.85 47.75
N GLY A 324 -34.52 -25.53 47.86
CA GLY A 324 -34.51 -27.02 47.77
C GLY A 324 -33.18 -27.78 47.96
N VAL A 325 -33.00 -28.39 49.15
CA VAL A 325 -32.17 -29.59 49.46
C VAL A 325 -30.61 -29.38 49.47
N PRO A 326 -29.82 -30.09 50.35
CA PRO A 326 -28.51 -29.60 50.84
C PRO A 326 -27.27 -30.37 50.28
N PRO A 327 -26.02 -29.93 50.60
CA PRO A 327 -24.79 -30.41 49.96
C PRO A 327 -24.01 -31.49 50.74
N ALA A 328 -23.03 -32.10 50.05
CA ALA A 328 -21.84 -32.76 50.60
C ALA A 328 -20.62 -32.26 49.76
N ALA A 329 -19.40 -31.98 50.25
CA ALA A 329 -18.59 -32.55 51.34
C ALA A 329 -18.02 -33.95 50.97
N ALA A 330 -16.71 -34.23 51.08
CA ALA A 330 -15.54 -33.39 51.41
C ALA A 330 -14.24 -33.99 50.78
N ASP A 331 -13.09 -33.81 51.46
CA ASP A 331 -11.74 -34.37 51.20
C ASP A 331 -10.98 -33.72 50.02
N ALA A 332 -9.93 -32.89 50.16
CA ALA A 332 -8.94 -32.55 51.23
C ALA A 332 -7.63 -33.38 51.27
N ASP A 333 -6.52 -32.66 51.49
CA ASP A 333 -5.14 -33.12 51.77
C ASP A 333 -4.41 -33.97 50.69
N ALA A 334 -3.07 -33.98 50.56
CA ALA A 334 -1.97 -33.11 51.04
C ALA A 334 -0.67 -33.43 50.22
N PRO A 335 0.44 -32.64 50.29
CA PRO A 335 1.65 -32.85 49.47
C PRO A 335 2.72 -33.71 50.18
N VAL A 336 3.93 -33.87 49.60
CA VAL A 336 5.25 -33.81 50.29
C VAL A 336 6.46 -33.90 49.32
N SER A 337 7.61 -33.36 49.76
CA SER A 337 8.97 -33.37 49.15
C SER A 337 9.53 -34.78 48.83
N ALA A 338 10.25 -35.04 47.74
CA ALA A 338 11.64 -34.64 47.40
C ALA A 338 12.75 -35.15 48.36
N VAL A 339 13.87 -35.69 47.81
CA VAL A 339 15.27 -35.64 48.30
C VAL A 339 16.24 -36.37 47.34
N GLU A 340 17.53 -36.05 47.45
CA GLU A 340 18.68 -36.30 46.55
C GLU A 340 19.28 -37.72 46.56
N GLN A 341 20.11 -38.02 45.53
CA GLN A 341 21.45 -38.67 45.52
C GLN A 341 21.71 -39.39 44.17
N GLY A 342 22.92 -39.49 43.60
CA GLY A 342 24.24 -38.94 43.95
C GLY A 342 25.37 -39.61 43.12
N ALA A 343 26.62 -39.09 43.22
CA ALA A 343 27.90 -39.69 42.76
C ALA A 343 28.25 -39.80 41.24
N GLU A 344 29.02 -38.81 40.77
CA GLU A 344 30.37 -38.93 40.16
C GLU A 344 30.80 -40.12 39.26
N SER A 345 31.31 -39.80 38.06
CA SER A 345 32.68 -40.13 37.54
C SER A 345 32.71 -40.22 35.99
N ALA A 346 33.84 -40.17 35.26
CA ALA A 346 35.07 -39.36 35.33
C ALA A 346 35.93 -39.68 34.07
N ALA A 347 36.76 -38.73 33.62
CA ALA A 347 37.87 -38.91 32.63
C ALA A 347 37.53 -39.31 31.17
N THR A 348 38.38 -39.15 30.14
CA THR A 348 39.48 -38.20 29.79
C THR A 348 39.82 -38.41 28.28
N PHE A 349 40.64 -37.52 27.68
CA PHE A 349 41.24 -37.55 26.32
C PHE A 349 40.37 -36.98 25.19
N GLY A 350 40.92 -36.15 24.29
CA GLY A 350 42.28 -35.60 24.25
C GLY A 350 42.46 -34.55 23.14
N ALA A 351 43.45 -33.67 23.28
CA ALA A 351 43.69 -32.54 22.38
C ALA A 351 45.07 -32.59 21.71
N ALA A 352 45.17 -32.03 20.51
CA ALA A 352 46.40 -31.59 19.83
C ALA A 352 46.04 -30.67 18.63
N ASP A 353 46.93 -29.82 18.12
CA ASP A 353 47.38 -28.49 18.60
C ASP A 353 48.23 -27.82 17.47
N VAL A 354 48.66 -26.57 17.63
CA VAL A 354 49.69 -25.84 16.85
C VAL A 354 49.26 -25.16 15.51
N ALA A 355 49.75 -23.92 15.31
CA ALA A 355 49.56 -23.00 14.16
C ALA A 355 50.97 -22.57 13.60
N PRO A 356 51.31 -21.35 13.08
CA PRO A 356 50.55 -20.16 12.62
C PRO A 356 51.07 -19.49 11.30
N GLY A 357 50.50 -18.31 10.94
CA GLY A 357 51.07 -17.31 10.01
C GLY A 357 50.32 -17.11 8.67
N ILE A 358 50.32 -15.96 7.98
CA ILE A 358 50.99 -14.64 8.16
C ILE A 358 50.07 -13.52 7.55
N GLU A 359 50.02 -12.30 8.13
CA GLU A 359 49.39 -11.10 7.53
C GLU A 359 50.41 -10.15 6.85
N PRO A 360 49.95 -9.11 6.10
CA PRO A 360 50.06 -7.76 6.71
C PRO A 360 48.87 -6.78 6.48
N ALA A 361 48.75 -5.84 7.42
CA ALA A 361 47.88 -4.64 7.51
C ALA A 361 48.13 -3.57 6.38
N VAL A 362 47.56 -2.35 6.30
CA VAL A 362 47.16 -1.23 7.22
C VAL A 362 46.11 -0.36 6.46
N ALA A 363 45.16 0.45 6.99
CA ALA A 363 44.80 1.11 8.28
C ALA A 363 43.25 1.07 8.46
N ASP A 364 42.56 1.44 9.56
CA ASP A 364 42.73 2.35 10.73
C ASP A 364 42.14 3.78 10.57
N ALA A 365 41.09 4.08 11.36
CA ALA A 365 40.35 5.36 11.41
C ALA A 365 39.45 5.53 12.66
N ALA A 366 40.04 5.54 13.87
CA ALA A 366 39.56 6.21 15.11
C ALA A 366 38.10 6.02 15.61
N GLU A 367 37.95 5.30 16.74
CA GLU A 367 36.77 5.38 17.62
C GLU A 367 36.82 6.58 18.59
N CYS A 368 35.67 6.97 19.13
CA CYS A 368 35.54 7.83 20.32
C CYS A 368 34.33 7.35 21.17
N PRO A 369 34.41 7.26 22.51
CA PRO A 369 33.57 6.32 23.27
C PRO A 369 32.25 6.92 23.80
N VAL A 370 31.23 6.05 23.93
CA VAL A 370 30.01 6.28 24.73
C VAL A 370 29.75 5.05 25.61
N GLY A 371 29.27 5.27 26.83
CA GLY A 371 28.97 4.21 27.80
C GLY A 371 27.65 3.46 27.53
N PRO A 372 27.36 2.39 28.31
CA PRO A 372 26.26 1.49 28.02
C PRO A 372 24.90 2.00 28.52
N ASP A 373 23.92 2.04 27.62
CA ASP A 373 22.49 1.87 27.90
C ASP A 373 21.90 0.96 26.81
N ASP A 374 21.43 -0.22 27.19
CA ASP A 374 20.91 -1.25 26.27
C ASP A 374 19.46 -0.95 25.84
N SER A 375 19.17 -1.07 24.52
CA SER A 375 17.84 -1.47 23.98
C SER A 375 17.71 -1.35 22.46
N LEU A 376 18.43 -0.44 21.79
CA LEU A 376 18.13 -0.07 20.38
C LEU A 376 19.08 -0.64 19.30
N ALA A 377 20.22 -1.22 19.67
CA ALA A 377 21.31 -1.55 18.74
C ALA A 377 21.03 -2.71 17.75
N GLN A 378 19.95 -3.48 17.90
CA GLN A 378 19.72 -4.70 17.10
C GLN A 378 19.09 -4.46 15.71
N HIS A 379 18.74 -3.22 15.34
CA HIS A 379 18.00 -2.93 14.10
C HIS A 379 18.85 -2.75 12.83
N GLY A 380 20.16 -3.06 12.87
CA GLY A 380 21.07 -2.92 11.73
C GLY A 380 20.82 -3.86 10.53
N ALA A 381 19.87 -4.80 10.61
CA ALA A 381 19.67 -5.88 9.63
C ALA A 381 18.49 -5.67 8.65
N TRP A 382 18.04 -4.43 8.43
CA TRP A 382 16.83 -4.13 7.62
C TRP A 382 17.07 -3.97 6.11
N VAL A 383 18.32 -3.86 5.65
CA VAL A 383 18.64 -3.35 4.30
C VAL A 383 18.39 -4.36 3.15
N ASP A 384 18.42 -5.67 3.43
CA ASP A 384 18.61 -6.70 2.38
C ASP A 384 17.54 -7.80 2.28
N ASN A 385 16.32 -7.58 2.79
CA ASN A 385 15.20 -8.54 2.67
C ASN A 385 14.58 -8.63 1.25
N GLY A 386 15.32 -8.31 0.18
CA GLY A 386 14.83 -8.27 -1.21
C GLY A 386 14.44 -9.63 -1.82
N SER A 387 14.78 -10.74 -1.16
CA SER A 387 14.68 -12.09 -1.71
C SER A 387 14.05 -13.10 -0.73
N ARG A 388 13.32 -12.63 0.28
CA ARG A 388 12.79 -13.51 1.33
C ARG A 388 11.57 -14.28 0.82
N ALA A 389 11.71 -15.59 0.64
CA ALA A 389 10.59 -16.48 0.34
C ALA A 389 9.47 -16.31 1.39
N PRO A 390 8.18 -16.38 0.99
CA PRO A 390 7.07 -16.22 1.91
C PRO A 390 7.17 -17.28 3.00
N ARG A 391 7.10 -16.85 4.26
CA ARG A 391 7.04 -17.77 5.40
C ARG A 391 5.71 -18.51 5.36
N GLU A 392 5.77 -19.84 5.45
CA GLU A 392 4.60 -20.67 5.72
C GLU A 392 4.09 -20.36 7.13
N ALA A 393 3.15 -19.41 7.22
CA ALA A 393 2.14 -19.46 8.27
C ALA A 393 1.34 -20.76 8.12
N ASP A 394 0.79 -21.29 9.21
CA ASP A 394 0.11 -22.58 9.24
C ASP A 394 -1.20 -22.54 8.44
N ARG A 395 -1.11 -22.85 7.13
CA ARG A 395 -2.18 -22.69 6.15
C ARG A 395 -3.19 -23.83 6.29
N THR A 396 -4.21 -23.64 7.13
CA THR A 396 -5.40 -24.50 7.16
C THR A 396 -6.15 -24.45 5.82
N VAL A 397 -5.82 -25.37 4.92
CA VAL A 397 -6.50 -25.55 3.63
C VAL A 397 -7.99 -25.86 3.88
N ILE A 398 -8.86 -24.90 3.58
CA ILE A 398 -10.31 -25.09 3.72
C ILE A 398 -10.81 -25.96 2.56
N ALA A 399 -11.05 -27.24 2.87
CA ALA A 399 -11.56 -28.22 1.93
C ALA A 399 -12.90 -27.75 1.32
N HIS A 400 -12.89 -27.47 0.03
CA HIS A 400 -14.06 -26.95 -0.69
C HIS A 400 -15.18 -28.00 -0.73
N GLY A 401 -16.39 -27.61 -0.30
CA GLY A 401 -17.54 -28.51 -0.26
C GLY A 401 -17.97 -28.97 -1.66
N THR A 402 -17.84 -30.27 -1.95
CA THR A 402 -18.08 -30.89 -3.27
C THR A 402 -19.57 -31.04 -3.65
N GLY A 403 -20.42 -30.11 -3.22
CA GLY A 403 -21.84 -30.05 -3.56
C GLY A 403 -22.13 -29.12 -4.74
N PRO A 404 -23.32 -29.18 -5.34
CA PRO A 404 -23.73 -28.22 -6.36
C PRO A 404 -23.83 -26.81 -5.76
N VAL A 405 -23.06 -25.86 -6.31
CA VAL A 405 -23.08 -24.45 -5.90
C VAL A 405 -24.40 -23.81 -6.33
N ARG A 406 -25.18 -23.33 -5.35
CA ARG A 406 -26.48 -22.67 -5.54
C ARG A 406 -26.35 -21.16 -5.54
N LEU A 407 -25.45 -20.63 -4.71
CA LEU A 407 -25.16 -19.21 -4.59
C LEU A 407 -23.64 -19.00 -4.70
N GLY A 408 -23.21 -18.31 -5.77
CA GLY A 408 -21.86 -17.77 -5.85
C GLY A 408 -21.79 -16.42 -5.13
N LEU A 409 -20.74 -16.19 -4.34
CA LEU A 409 -20.47 -14.93 -3.67
C LEU A 409 -19.06 -14.47 -4.03
N LEU A 410 -18.92 -13.22 -4.44
CA LEU A 410 -17.63 -12.58 -4.74
C LEU A 410 -17.46 -11.36 -3.82
N ASP A 411 -16.55 -11.43 -2.85
CA ASP A 411 -16.21 -10.31 -1.98
C ASP A 411 -14.93 -9.62 -2.45
N LEU A 412 -15.05 -8.35 -2.81
CA LEU A 412 -13.95 -7.48 -3.23
C LEU A 412 -13.90 -6.20 -2.40
N ALA A 413 -14.52 -6.19 -1.21
CA ALA A 413 -14.45 -5.11 -0.25
C ALA A 413 -13.28 -5.27 0.72
N MET A 414 -12.83 -4.15 1.29
CA MET A 414 -11.79 -4.10 2.32
C MET A 414 -12.03 -2.89 3.23
N PRO A 415 -12.39 -3.07 4.51
CA PRO A 415 -12.67 -4.35 5.20
C PRO A 415 -13.75 -5.20 4.51
N ARG A 416 -13.74 -6.52 4.73
CA ARG A 416 -14.62 -7.47 4.02
C ARG A 416 -16.11 -7.18 4.25
N ASP A 417 -16.91 -7.28 3.19
CA ASP A 417 -18.36 -7.13 3.25
C ASP A 417 -19.04 -8.42 3.75
N ILE A 418 -18.43 -9.58 3.49
CA ILE A 418 -19.01 -10.91 3.72
C ILE A 418 -18.27 -11.63 4.86
N ASP A 419 -19.05 -12.20 5.77
CA ASP A 419 -18.55 -12.99 6.91
C ASP A 419 -17.72 -14.20 6.45
N ALA A 420 -16.47 -14.29 6.91
CA ALA A 420 -15.57 -15.40 6.60
C ALA A 420 -16.14 -16.79 6.98
N ALA A 421 -17.08 -16.86 7.94
CA ALA A 421 -17.78 -18.09 8.29
C ALA A 421 -18.64 -18.66 7.14
N VAL A 422 -18.96 -17.87 6.13
CA VAL A 422 -19.71 -18.29 4.92
C VAL A 422 -18.99 -19.38 4.14
N HIS A 423 -17.66 -19.45 4.18
CA HIS A 423 -16.88 -20.56 3.59
C HIS A 423 -17.30 -21.96 4.11
N ARG A 424 -17.97 -22.03 5.27
CA ARG A 424 -18.43 -23.28 5.88
C ARG A 424 -19.89 -23.64 5.53
N LEU A 425 -20.57 -22.85 4.70
CA LEU A 425 -21.98 -23.07 4.32
C LEU A 425 -22.10 -23.95 3.06
N ALA A 426 -22.69 -25.13 3.24
CA ALA A 426 -22.91 -26.07 2.13
C ALA A 426 -23.85 -25.48 1.06
N GLY A 427 -23.44 -25.55 -0.21
CA GLY A 427 -24.16 -24.97 -1.36
C GLY A 427 -23.79 -23.53 -1.68
N VAL A 428 -22.91 -22.90 -0.91
CA VAL A 428 -22.26 -21.62 -1.26
C VAL A 428 -20.90 -21.89 -1.89
N ARG A 429 -20.48 -21.02 -2.81
CA ARG A 429 -19.06 -20.77 -3.07
C ARG A 429 -18.79 -19.29 -2.81
N LEU A 430 -18.04 -19.00 -1.76
CA LEU A 430 -17.43 -17.69 -1.58
C LEU A 430 -16.08 -17.70 -2.31
N VAL A 431 -15.79 -16.61 -2.99
CA VAL A 431 -14.49 -16.22 -3.53
C VAL A 431 -14.23 -14.84 -2.98
N ASP A 432 -13.25 -14.70 -2.10
CA ASP A 432 -12.82 -13.41 -1.57
C ASP A 432 -11.43 -13.03 -2.08
N ILE A 433 -10.95 -11.86 -1.67
CA ILE A 433 -9.61 -11.33 -1.99
C ILE A 433 -8.50 -12.35 -1.63
N GLU A 434 -8.64 -13.07 -0.52
CA GLU A 434 -7.67 -14.10 -0.09
C GLU A 434 -7.69 -15.30 -1.04
N SER A 435 -8.88 -15.80 -1.38
CA SER A 435 -9.10 -16.88 -2.36
C SER A 435 -8.53 -16.56 -3.76
N LEU A 436 -8.54 -15.29 -4.16
CA LEU A 436 -8.00 -14.82 -5.44
C LEU A 436 -6.47 -14.70 -5.41
N ALA A 437 -5.89 -14.32 -4.27
CA ALA A 437 -4.44 -14.25 -4.08
C ALA A 437 -3.76 -15.62 -4.19
N GLU A 438 -4.42 -16.68 -3.71
CA GLU A 438 -3.90 -18.05 -3.85
C GLU A 438 -3.99 -18.54 -5.30
N ALA A 439 -5.08 -18.23 -6.00
CA ALA A 439 -5.32 -18.71 -7.36
C ALA A 439 -4.51 -17.98 -8.46
N SER A 440 -4.12 -16.72 -8.26
CA SER A 440 -3.36 -15.96 -9.28
C SER A 440 -1.87 -16.36 -9.36
N ALA A 441 -1.36 -17.09 -8.37
CA ALA A 441 0.07 -17.43 -8.24
C ALA A 441 0.60 -18.37 -9.34
N ASP A 442 -0.26 -19.21 -9.93
CA ASP A 442 0.12 -20.23 -10.92
C ASP A 442 0.06 -19.76 -12.39
N ALA A 443 -0.22 -18.47 -12.64
CA ALA A 443 -0.44 -17.96 -14.00
C ALA A 443 0.86 -17.84 -14.84
N PRO A 444 0.92 -18.39 -16.08
CA PRO A 444 2.12 -18.38 -16.92
C PRO A 444 2.35 -17.02 -17.61
N MET A 445 2.96 -16.07 -16.89
CA MET A 445 2.98 -14.63 -17.26
C MET A 445 4.38 -14.02 -17.49
N ALA A 446 5.44 -14.83 -17.43
CA ALA A 446 6.82 -14.35 -17.25
C ALA A 446 7.32 -13.33 -18.30
N ALA A 447 7.09 -13.56 -19.59
CA ALA A 447 7.70 -12.75 -20.65
C ALA A 447 7.20 -11.30 -20.71
N ASP A 448 5.90 -11.07 -20.50
CA ASP A 448 5.32 -9.72 -20.42
C ASP A 448 5.77 -9.01 -19.12
N VAL A 449 5.86 -9.75 -18.01
CA VAL A 449 6.39 -9.25 -16.73
C VAL A 449 7.85 -8.80 -16.86
N ASP A 450 8.70 -9.54 -17.57
CA ASP A 450 10.09 -9.17 -17.80
C ASP A 450 10.22 -7.92 -18.70
N GLN A 451 9.35 -7.76 -19.71
CA GLN A 451 9.30 -6.53 -20.51
C GLN A 451 8.93 -5.31 -19.65
N VAL A 452 7.94 -5.43 -18.77
CA VAL A 452 7.54 -4.36 -17.85
C VAL A 452 8.64 -4.05 -16.82
N ARG A 453 9.36 -5.06 -16.31
CA ARG A 453 10.53 -4.87 -15.43
C ARG A 453 11.64 -4.08 -16.11
N SER A 454 11.87 -4.27 -17.41
CA SER A 454 12.79 -3.43 -18.18
C SER A 454 12.33 -1.97 -18.24
N ILE A 455 11.04 -1.73 -18.56
CA ILE A 455 10.46 -0.37 -18.60
C ILE A 455 10.61 0.33 -17.25
N VAL A 456 10.29 -0.35 -16.14
CA VAL A 456 10.48 0.18 -14.78
C VAL A 456 11.94 0.52 -14.52
N SER A 457 12.88 -0.37 -14.88
CA SER A 457 14.32 -0.16 -14.65
C SER A 457 14.87 1.07 -15.40
N ASP A 458 14.51 1.21 -16.68
CA ASP A 458 14.91 2.35 -17.51
C ASP A 458 14.36 3.68 -16.96
N GLU A 459 13.09 3.68 -16.54
CA GLU A 459 12.40 4.87 -16.03
C GLU A 459 12.88 5.29 -14.63
N VAL A 460 13.25 4.33 -13.75
CA VAL A 460 13.91 4.63 -12.47
C VAL A 460 15.27 5.30 -12.71
N ALA A 461 16.08 4.76 -13.62
CA ALA A 461 17.38 5.35 -13.97
C ALA A 461 17.23 6.77 -14.55
N ALA A 462 16.22 6.99 -15.41
CA ALA A 462 15.89 8.30 -15.96
C ALA A 462 15.41 9.29 -14.89
N PHE A 463 14.55 8.85 -13.95
CA PHE A 463 14.05 9.68 -12.85
C PHE A 463 15.18 10.11 -11.90
N GLY A 464 16.02 9.17 -11.46
CA GLY A 464 17.18 9.46 -10.60
C GLY A 464 18.18 10.41 -11.28
N ALA A 465 18.42 10.27 -12.59
CA ALA A 465 19.26 11.19 -13.35
C ALA A 465 18.66 12.60 -13.42
N ALA A 466 17.34 12.72 -13.60
CA ALA A 466 16.64 14.01 -13.59
C ALA A 466 16.69 14.67 -12.19
N GLN A 467 16.50 13.90 -11.12
CA GLN A 467 16.58 14.38 -9.74
C GLN A 467 17.98 14.91 -9.40
N ARG A 468 19.06 14.18 -9.75
CA ARG A 468 20.44 14.65 -9.58
C ARG A 468 20.73 15.95 -10.35
N ALA A 469 20.21 16.08 -11.58
CA ALA A 469 20.33 17.30 -12.37
C ALA A 469 19.54 18.49 -11.77
N ALA A 470 18.43 18.23 -11.09
CA ALA A 470 17.67 19.23 -10.34
C ALA A 470 18.47 19.76 -9.13
N HIS A 471 18.97 18.88 -8.25
CA HIS A 471 19.74 19.28 -7.06
C HIS A 471 21.01 20.10 -7.36
N ILE A 472 21.62 19.92 -8.54
CA ILE A 472 22.79 20.68 -8.99
C ILE A 472 22.43 22.07 -9.55
N THR A 473 21.16 22.33 -9.89
CA THR A 473 20.74 23.59 -10.52
C THR A 473 20.88 24.81 -9.61
N PRO A 474 20.47 24.79 -8.32
CA PRO A 474 20.70 25.90 -7.40
C PRO A 474 22.19 26.23 -7.18
N THR A 475 23.06 25.22 -7.06
CA THR A 475 24.52 25.42 -6.94
C THR A 475 25.10 26.11 -8.18
N VAL A 476 24.64 25.74 -9.38
CA VAL A 476 25.01 26.39 -10.64
C VAL A 476 24.57 27.85 -10.71
N VAL A 477 23.42 28.20 -10.14
CA VAL A 477 22.92 29.58 -10.09
C VAL A 477 23.71 30.39 -9.07
N ALA A 478 23.94 29.88 -7.85
CA ALA A 478 24.77 30.53 -6.83
C ALA A 478 26.19 30.85 -7.34
N LEU A 479 26.82 29.91 -8.06
CA LEU A 479 28.13 30.11 -8.71
C LEU A 479 28.12 31.29 -9.71
N ARG A 480 27.00 31.51 -10.42
CA ARG A 480 26.85 32.63 -11.35
C ARG A 480 26.58 33.95 -10.65
N THR A 481 25.83 33.95 -9.55
CA THR A 481 25.62 35.13 -8.70
C THR A 481 26.95 35.62 -8.13
N MET A 482 27.70 34.74 -7.45
CA MET A 482 29.04 35.02 -6.92
C MET A 482 29.96 35.61 -7.99
N ALA A 483 29.97 35.05 -9.20
CA ALA A 483 30.80 35.55 -10.29
C ALA A 483 30.34 36.91 -10.83
N ALA A 484 29.03 37.20 -10.85
CA ALA A 484 28.52 38.52 -11.18
C ALA A 484 28.90 39.58 -10.12
N ASP A 485 28.90 39.20 -8.83
CA ASP A 485 29.31 40.08 -7.72
C ASP A 485 30.81 40.38 -7.75
N VAL A 486 31.65 39.39 -8.07
CA VAL A 486 33.09 39.59 -8.32
C VAL A 486 33.32 40.57 -9.47
N VAL A 487 32.57 40.44 -10.57
CA VAL A 487 32.64 41.39 -11.70
C VAL A 487 32.19 42.79 -11.27
N ALA A 488 31.11 42.92 -10.51
CA ALA A 488 30.63 44.22 -10.01
C ALA A 488 31.67 44.89 -9.08
N GLY A 489 32.28 44.13 -8.18
CA GLY A 489 33.33 44.61 -7.28
C GLY A 489 34.58 45.10 -8.01
N GLU A 490 35.02 44.38 -9.05
CA GLU A 490 36.17 44.83 -9.87
C GLU A 490 35.83 46.02 -10.78
N MET A 491 34.59 46.16 -11.26
CA MET A 491 34.19 47.38 -11.99
C MET A 491 34.15 48.61 -11.07
N ALA A 492 33.65 48.48 -9.83
CA ALA A 492 33.69 49.57 -8.84
C ALA A 492 35.15 49.96 -8.49
N ARG A 493 36.06 48.99 -8.38
CA ARG A 493 37.51 49.23 -8.21
C ARG A 493 38.15 49.91 -9.43
N LEU A 494 37.68 49.60 -10.64
CA LEU A 494 38.13 50.24 -11.87
C LEU A 494 37.72 51.71 -11.91
N GLU A 495 36.47 52.03 -11.58
CA GLU A 495 35.94 53.40 -11.53
C GLU A 495 36.69 54.28 -10.54
N GLY A 496 36.95 53.77 -9.32
CA GLY A 496 37.72 54.48 -8.30
C GLY A 496 39.19 54.74 -8.68
N ARG A 497 39.72 54.06 -9.71
CA ARG A 497 41.11 54.19 -10.19
C ARG A 497 41.25 54.90 -11.53
N LEU A 498 40.21 54.90 -12.38
CA LEU A 498 40.21 55.45 -13.73
C LEU A 498 39.03 56.40 -13.93
N THR A 499 39.06 57.51 -13.19
CA THR A 499 38.05 58.58 -13.21
C THR A 499 37.91 59.30 -14.56
N GLY A 500 38.81 59.06 -15.52
CA GLY A 500 38.77 59.60 -16.87
C GLY A 500 38.02 58.76 -17.92
N LEU A 501 37.44 57.60 -17.55
CA LEU A 501 36.69 56.75 -18.47
C LEU A 501 35.28 57.30 -18.75
N ASP A 502 34.95 57.46 -20.03
CA ASP A 502 33.59 57.80 -20.46
C ASP A 502 32.61 56.61 -20.29
N GLU A 503 31.31 56.89 -20.29
CA GLU A 503 30.27 55.90 -20.03
C GLU A 503 30.22 54.77 -21.07
N LYS A 504 30.57 55.07 -22.32
CA LYS A 504 30.60 54.07 -23.39
C LYS A 504 31.81 53.14 -23.25
N GLN A 505 32.94 53.68 -22.83
CA GLN A 505 34.15 52.91 -22.50
C GLN A 505 33.89 51.99 -21.29
N ARG A 506 33.29 52.53 -20.22
CA ARG A 506 32.85 51.77 -19.02
C ARG A 506 31.92 50.62 -19.39
N ALA A 507 30.92 50.86 -20.23
CA ALA A 507 29.99 49.84 -20.72
C ALA A 507 30.69 48.73 -21.53
N GLU A 508 31.57 49.08 -22.48
CA GLU A 508 32.28 48.09 -23.31
C GLU A 508 33.28 47.25 -22.49
N ILE A 509 33.96 47.85 -21.51
CA ILE A 509 34.84 47.13 -20.57
C ILE A 509 33.99 46.15 -19.74
N THR A 510 32.88 46.61 -19.16
CA THR A 510 31.95 45.77 -18.38
C THR A 510 31.41 44.61 -19.20
N GLN A 511 30.98 44.86 -20.44
CA GLN A 511 30.47 43.83 -21.35
C GLN A 511 31.59 42.87 -21.80
N THR A 512 32.84 43.33 -21.89
CA THR A 512 33.99 42.48 -22.19
C THR A 512 34.32 41.55 -21.02
N VAL A 513 34.39 42.07 -19.79
CA VAL A 513 34.64 41.27 -18.58
C VAL A 513 33.52 40.22 -18.37
N ARG A 514 32.24 40.62 -18.49
CA ARG A 514 31.10 39.67 -18.45
C ARG A 514 31.25 38.57 -19.51
N ARG A 515 31.51 38.93 -20.79
CA ARG A 515 31.74 37.95 -21.88
C ARG A 515 32.94 37.02 -21.64
N VAL A 516 33.91 37.37 -20.80
CA VAL A 516 34.99 36.45 -20.38
C VAL A 516 34.48 35.50 -19.30
N VAL A 517 33.85 36.01 -18.24
CA VAL A 517 33.32 35.20 -17.13
C VAL A 517 32.24 34.22 -17.61
N ASP A 518 31.31 34.67 -18.46
CA ASP A 518 30.28 33.82 -19.08
C ASP A 518 30.90 32.62 -19.82
N LYS A 519 31.98 32.86 -20.58
CA LYS A 519 32.69 31.80 -21.32
C LYS A 519 33.42 30.84 -20.39
N LEU A 520 34.06 31.34 -19.34
CA LEU A 520 34.76 30.52 -18.34
C LEU A 520 33.79 29.62 -17.57
N LEU A 521 32.60 30.13 -17.22
CA LEU A 521 31.60 29.37 -16.46
C LEU A 521 30.72 28.46 -17.32
N HIS A 522 30.52 28.76 -18.62
CA HIS A 522 29.63 27.98 -19.49
C HIS A 522 30.01 26.50 -19.56
N ALA A 523 31.26 26.18 -19.90
CA ALA A 523 31.68 24.79 -20.09
C ALA A 523 31.68 23.96 -18.78
N PRO A 524 32.21 24.44 -17.64
CA PRO A 524 32.07 23.76 -16.35
C PRO A 524 30.60 23.58 -15.93
N THR A 525 29.76 24.61 -16.08
CA THR A 525 28.32 24.54 -15.77
C THR A 525 27.65 23.39 -16.54
N VAL A 526 27.88 23.34 -17.86
CA VAL A 526 27.28 22.31 -18.72
C VAL A 526 27.85 20.93 -18.39
N ARG A 527 29.16 20.80 -18.17
CA ARG A 527 29.77 19.50 -17.90
C ARG A 527 29.35 18.93 -16.54
N VAL A 528 29.20 19.75 -15.49
CA VAL A 528 28.66 19.28 -14.21
C VAL A 528 27.20 18.84 -14.33
N LYS A 529 26.35 19.55 -15.11
CA LYS A 529 24.97 19.08 -15.37
C LYS A 529 24.89 17.79 -16.19
N GLN A 530 25.90 17.47 -17.01
CA GLN A 530 26.00 16.17 -17.69
C GLN A 530 26.42 15.07 -16.71
N LEU A 531 27.52 15.30 -15.98
CA LEU A 531 28.07 14.38 -14.99
C LEU A 531 27.10 14.07 -13.84
N ALA A 532 26.16 14.98 -13.54
CA ALA A 532 25.05 14.75 -12.61
C ALA A 532 24.17 13.55 -12.98
N GLY A 533 23.94 13.32 -14.28
CA GLY A 533 23.12 12.21 -14.76
C GLY A 533 23.82 10.85 -14.61
N GLU A 534 25.16 10.84 -14.73
CA GLU A 534 26.00 9.65 -14.67
C GLU A 534 26.02 9.04 -13.23
N PRO A 535 26.16 7.71 -13.06
CA PRO A 535 26.26 7.08 -11.74
C PRO A 535 27.45 7.64 -10.92
N GLY A 536 27.21 7.92 -9.64
CA GLY A 536 28.18 8.61 -8.78
C GLY A 536 28.16 10.14 -8.88
N GLY A 537 27.33 10.73 -9.76
CA GLY A 537 27.29 12.17 -10.03
C GLY A 537 26.90 13.09 -8.86
N ALA A 538 26.45 12.55 -7.72
CA ALA A 538 26.03 13.33 -6.55
C ALA A 538 27.14 14.24 -6.00
N GLY A 539 28.38 13.74 -5.91
CA GLY A 539 29.51 14.48 -5.34
C GLY A 539 29.93 15.74 -6.11
N TYR A 540 29.47 15.93 -7.36
CA TYR A 540 29.79 17.14 -8.12
C TYR A 540 29.07 18.39 -7.61
N ALA A 541 27.94 18.25 -6.90
CA ALA A 541 27.27 19.37 -6.25
C ALA A 541 28.15 19.96 -5.14
N ASP A 542 28.70 19.10 -4.29
CA ASP A 542 29.53 19.49 -3.15
C ASP A 542 30.94 19.87 -3.58
N ALA A 543 31.51 19.18 -4.59
CA ALA A 543 32.76 19.61 -5.22
C ALA A 543 32.67 21.06 -5.75
N LEU A 544 31.54 21.47 -6.37
CA LEU A 544 31.35 22.87 -6.75
C LEU A 544 31.25 23.81 -5.54
N ARG A 545 30.58 23.41 -4.46
CA ARG A 545 30.48 24.23 -3.22
C ARG A 545 31.86 24.44 -2.60
N THR A 546 32.66 23.38 -2.46
CA THR A 546 34.01 23.44 -1.88
C THR A 546 35.02 24.13 -2.79
N LEU A 547 34.99 23.92 -4.11
CA LEU A 547 35.96 24.52 -5.05
C LEU A 547 35.77 26.03 -5.26
N PHE A 548 34.57 26.56 -5.00
CA PHE A 548 34.23 27.97 -5.21
C PHE A 548 33.76 28.68 -3.92
N ASP A 549 33.87 28.04 -2.76
CA ASP A 549 33.45 28.57 -1.44
C ASP A 549 32.01 29.15 -1.45
N LEU A 550 31.08 28.39 -2.04
CA LEU A 550 29.71 28.85 -2.29
C LEU A 550 28.89 28.87 -1.00
N ASP A 551 28.48 30.07 -0.59
CA ASP A 551 27.62 30.30 0.57
C ASP A 551 26.35 29.41 0.57
N PRO A 552 26.16 28.58 1.61
CA PRO A 552 24.95 27.77 1.78
C PRO A 552 23.64 28.57 1.81
N GLU A 553 23.61 29.80 2.34
CA GLU A 553 22.38 30.60 2.38
C GLU A 553 21.98 31.10 0.98
N THR A 554 22.96 31.47 0.14
CA THR A 554 22.77 31.78 -1.28
C THR A 554 22.24 30.57 -2.05
N VAL A 555 22.77 29.36 -1.81
CA VAL A 555 22.25 28.12 -2.43
C VAL A 555 20.82 27.80 -1.94
N ALA A 556 20.53 27.97 -0.65
CA ALA A 556 19.23 27.70 -0.06
C ALA A 556 18.15 28.72 -0.48
N SER A 557 18.51 30.01 -0.61
CA SER A 557 17.60 31.07 -1.05
C SER A 557 17.23 30.92 -2.53
N VAL A 558 18.19 30.57 -3.40
CA VAL A 558 17.89 30.17 -4.79
C VAL A 558 16.96 28.96 -4.82
N SER A 559 17.22 27.92 -4.02
CA SER A 559 16.37 26.73 -3.96
C SER A 559 14.93 27.08 -3.55
N ARG A 560 14.74 27.98 -2.58
CA ARG A 560 13.42 28.51 -2.16
C ARG A 560 12.75 29.38 -3.22
N ALA A 561 13.52 30.14 -4.01
CA ALA A 561 12.99 30.92 -5.13
C ALA A 561 12.49 30.00 -6.27
N ASP A 562 13.27 28.98 -6.63
CA ASP A 562 12.89 27.96 -7.61
C ASP A 562 11.64 27.18 -7.18
N LEU A 563 11.44 26.94 -5.87
CA LEU A 563 10.22 26.33 -5.32
C LEU A 563 8.98 27.20 -5.60
N ASN A 564 8.98 28.44 -5.11
CA ASN A 564 7.86 29.39 -5.28
C ASN A 564 7.48 29.59 -6.75
N ASP A 565 8.46 29.69 -7.66
CA ASP A 565 8.20 29.97 -9.08
C ASP A 565 7.63 28.76 -9.84
N ALA A 566 7.62 27.55 -9.26
CA ALA A 566 6.92 26.39 -9.81
C ALA A 566 5.47 26.27 -9.29
N ASP A 567 5.20 26.61 -8.03
CA ASP A 567 3.84 26.58 -7.48
C ASP A 567 2.89 27.51 -8.24
N VAL A 568 3.40 28.68 -8.65
CA VAL A 568 2.69 29.62 -9.53
C VAL A 568 2.37 28.98 -10.89
N LYS A 569 3.24 28.12 -11.43
CA LYS A 569 3.02 27.44 -12.73
C LYS A 569 2.08 26.24 -12.60
N ASN A 570 2.18 25.45 -11.54
CA ASN A 570 1.29 24.32 -11.29
C ASN A 570 -0.17 24.76 -11.06
N ARG A 571 -0.40 25.91 -10.42
CA ARG A 571 -1.74 26.55 -10.32
C ARG A 571 -2.36 26.92 -11.68
N GLY A 572 -1.57 26.98 -12.76
CA GLY A 572 -2.05 27.31 -14.10
C GLY A 572 -2.42 26.10 -14.97
N ARG A 573 -2.47 24.87 -14.42
CA ARG A 573 -2.62 23.64 -15.21
C ARG A 573 -3.51 22.57 -14.55
N VAL A 574 -4.69 23.00 -14.10
CA VAL A 574 -5.81 22.16 -13.63
C VAL A 574 -6.83 22.01 -14.76
#